data_AF-A0A9X4SJL5-F1
#
_entry.id   AF-A0A9X4SJL5-F1
#
_cell.length_a   1.000
_cell.length_b   1.000
_cell.length_c   1.000
_cell.angle_alpha   90.00
_cell.angle_beta   90.00
_cell.angle_gamma   90.00
#
_symmetry.space_group_name_H-M   'P 1'
#
loop_
_entity.id
_entity.type
_entity.pdbx_description
1 polymer ?
#
loop_
_entity_poly.entity_id
_entity_poly.type
_entity_poly.pdbx_seq_one_letter_code
_entity_poly.pdbx_strand_id
1 'polypeptide(L)'
;MLSLKIATNNMKRGIKSFAPFLMASITMFVLVFVTASIGFSPSIGKLRGGEAVSMLMKFALVILAVFSLMILIYSYRFLQLQRSKEFGLYDILGFGKRKIVNVAFLELFISYLLTLIIGTLLGIAFSKFLFLIFVNLIGGNYFDLQINFNAILLVAFIYLIFFFILMLIGAFIIWKSSSLDLLREASKGEKEPKSNLFLAALALILLASGYSLALTVEDPVSAITRFFPLLIAVLHFAGAYRMIANILNVFGANDFQLVLTISLLTLVGCVLAYYLIYKITSKVYYHIVER
;
A
#
# COMPACT_ATOMS: atom_id res chain seq x y z
N MET A 1 -14.84 -16.09 25.87
CA MET A 1 -13.93 -17.26 25.91
C MET A 1 -14.10 -18.19 24.71
N LEU A 2 -15.31 -18.61 24.33
CA LEU A 2 -15.52 -19.51 23.18
C LEU A 2 -15.03 -18.93 21.83
N SER A 3 -15.35 -17.68 21.51
CA SER A 3 -14.96 -17.07 20.21
C SER A 3 -13.45 -16.94 20.02
N LEU A 4 -12.69 -16.70 21.10
CA LEU A 4 -11.22 -16.64 21.05
C LEU A 4 -10.59 -18.01 20.82
N LYS A 5 -11.14 -19.06 21.45
CA LYS A 5 -10.73 -20.44 21.20
C LYS A 5 -11.03 -20.87 19.75
N ILE A 6 -12.15 -20.43 19.20
CA ILE A 6 -12.52 -20.68 17.79
C ILE A 6 -11.56 -19.94 16.86
N ALA A 7 -11.36 -18.63 17.06
CA ALA A 7 -10.47 -17.81 16.23
C ALA A 7 -9.03 -18.35 16.18
N THR A 8 -8.46 -18.70 17.34
CA THR A 8 -7.10 -19.26 17.41
C THR A 8 -6.99 -20.62 16.75
N ASN A 9 -7.99 -21.50 16.90
CA ASN A 9 -8.01 -22.78 16.19
C ASN A 9 -8.20 -22.62 14.68
N ASN A 10 -9.03 -21.67 14.24
CA ASN A 10 -9.23 -21.35 12.83
C ASN A 10 -7.93 -20.87 12.19
N MET A 11 -7.20 -19.94 12.81
CA MET A 11 -5.91 -19.47 12.29
C MET A 11 -4.88 -20.60 12.22
N LYS A 12 -4.80 -21.46 13.24
CA LYS A 12 -3.85 -22.59 13.26
C LYS A 12 -4.15 -23.62 12.19
N ARG A 13 -5.42 -24.03 12.04
CA ARG A 13 -5.84 -25.05 11.07
C ARG A 13 -5.92 -24.50 9.64
N GLY A 14 -6.26 -23.22 9.50
CA GLY A 14 -6.39 -22.50 8.23
C GLY A 14 -5.15 -21.68 7.86
N ILE A 15 -3.96 -22.02 8.37
CA ILE A 15 -2.75 -21.22 8.18
C ILE A 15 -2.41 -20.99 6.70
N LYS A 16 -2.70 -21.97 5.83
CA LYS A 16 -2.52 -21.84 4.37
C LYS A 16 -3.34 -20.69 3.78
N SER A 17 -4.53 -20.44 4.32
CA SER A 17 -5.39 -19.34 3.89
C SER A 17 -4.97 -18.00 4.50
N PHE A 18 -4.48 -18.00 5.75
CA PHE A 18 -4.03 -16.81 6.46
C PHE A 18 -2.65 -16.30 6.06
N ALA A 19 -1.75 -17.21 5.64
CA ALA A 19 -0.35 -16.88 5.37
C ALA A 19 -0.18 -15.76 4.33
N PRO A 20 -0.89 -15.73 3.19
CA PRO A 20 -0.74 -14.65 2.21
C PRO A 20 -1.07 -13.26 2.78
N PHE A 21 -2.13 -13.15 3.58
CA PHE A 21 -2.51 -11.89 4.23
C PHE A 21 -1.51 -11.46 5.30
N LEU A 22 -1.06 -12.39 6.15
CA LEU A 22 -0.05 -12.10 7.18
C LEU A 22 1.29 -11.71 6.55
N MET A 23 1.73 -12.39 5.51
CA MET A 23 2.95 -12.04 4.78
C MET A 23 2.85 -10.64 4.17
N ALA A 24 1.79 -10.36 3.42
CA ALA A 24 1.60 -9.04 2.81
C ALA A 24 1.56 -7.91 3.85
N SER A 25 0.84 -8.12 4.95
CA SER A 25 0.73 -7.12 6.03
C SER A 25 2.05 -6.90 6.76
N ILE A 26 2.81 -7.95 7.09
CA ILE A 26 4.13 -7.85 7.71
C ILE A 26 5.12 -7.17 6.76
N THR A 27 5.18 -7.57 5.49
CA THR A 27 6.09 -6.96 4.51
C THR A 27 5.82 -5.47 4.35
N MET A 28 4.55 -5.07 4.15
CA MET A 28 4.22 -3.65 4.05
C MET A 28 4.52 -2.91 5.36
N PHE A 29 4.28 -3.54 6.53
CA PHE A 29 4.58 -2.93 7.81
C PHE A 29 6.07 -2.64 7.93
N VAL A 30 6.92 -3.60 7.59
CA VAL A 30 8.38 -3.45 7.60
C VAL A 30 8.82 -2.31 6.69
N LEU A 31 8.28 -2.21 5.47
CA LEU A 31 8.64 -1.12 4.55
C LEU A 31 8.26 0.25 5.11
N VAL A 32 7.01 0.40 5.57
CA VAL A 32 6.53 1.65 6.20
C VAL A 32 7.36 1.97 7.45
N PHE A 33 7.69 0.98 8.26
CA PHE A 33 8.48 1.13 9.47
C PHE A 33 9.91 1.56 9.20
N VAL A 34 10.59 0.94 8.23
CA VAL A 34 11.94 1.33 7.82
C VAL A 34 11.96 2.78 7.38
N THR A 35 11.03 3.15 6.50
CA THR A 35 10.92 4.53 5.99
C THR A 35 10.64 5.54 7.11
N ALA A 36 9.72 5.23 8.03
CA ALA A 36 9.46 6.08 9.19
C ALA A 36 10.69 6.19 10.11
N SER A 37 11.34 5.06 10.40
CA SER A 37 12.49 4.99 11.30
C SER A 37 13.65 5.83 10.78
N ILE A 38 13.93 5.76 9.49
CA ILE A 38 14.96 6.58 8.83
C ILE A 38 14.49 8.04 8.81
N GLY A 39 13.29 8.33 8.28
CA GLY A 39 12.80 9.69 8.08
C GLY A 39 12.64 10.54 9.34
N PHE A 40 12.38 9.92 10.49
CA PHE A 40 12.26 10.60 11.80
C PHE A 40 13.46 10.38 12.73
N SER A 41 14.56 9.78 12.25
CA SER A 41 15.74 9.56 13.09
C SER A 41 16.56 10.84 13.26
N PRO A 42 16.94 11.20 14.50
CA PRO A 42 17.94 12.24 14.75
C PRO A 42 19.30 11.94 14.09
N SER A 43 19.60 10.66 13.84
CA SER A 43 20.85 10.20 13.21
C SER A 43 21.06 10.80 11.82
N ILE A 44 19.98 11.08 11.08
CA ILE A 44 20.07 11.62 9.72
C ILE A 44 20.52 13.08 9.69
N GLY A 45 20.17 13.88 10.69
CA GLY A 45 20.57 15.30 10.76
C GLY A 45 22.09 15.50 10.82
N LYS A 46 22.84 14.44 11.15
CA LYS A 46 24.31 14.45 11.20
C LYS A 46 24.97 14.16 9.85
N LEU A 47 24.20 13.71 8.85
CA LEU A 47 24.71 13.33 7.54
C LEU A 47 24.65 14.52 6.58
N ARG A 48 25.62 14.61 5.67
CA ARG A 48 25.58 15.59 4.56
C ARG A 48 24.36 15.30 3.69
N GLY A 49 23.48 16.29 3.49
CA GLY A 49 22.21 16.11 2.78
C GLY A 49 21.13 15.40 3.61
N GLY A 50 21.32 15.25 4.93
CA GLY A 50 20.39 14.56 5.82
C GLY A 50 18.97 15.14 5.81
N GLU A 51 18.82 16.46 5.76
CA GLU A 51 17.49 17.09 5.68
C GLU A 51 16.71 16.66 4.44
N ALA A 52 17.37 16.61 3.28
CA ALA A 52 16.76 16.12 2.04
C ALA A 52 16.34 14.64 2.16
N VAL A 53 17.18 13.80 2.77
CA VAL A 53 16.86 12.38 3.00
C VAL A 53 15.67 12.24 3.95
N SER A 54 15.63 12.99 5.06
CA SER A 54 14.51 12.98 6.00
C SER A 54 13.21 13.38 5.30
N MET A 55 13.26 14.42 4.47
CA MET A 55 12.12 14.88 3.70
C MET A 55 11.65 13.81 2.70
N LEU A 56 12.55 13.22 1.92
CA LEU A 56 12.24 12.14 0.98
C LEU A 56 11.61 10.92 1.67
N MET A 57 12.11 10.54 2.86
CA MET A 57 11.54 9.44 3.63
C MET A 57 10.14 9.77 4.15
N LYS A 58 9.89 10.98 4.66
CA LYS A 58 8.55 11.39 5.09
C LYS A 58 7.55 11.38 3.93
N PHE A 59 8.00 11.73 2.72
CA PHE A 59 7.19 11.59 1.52
C PHE A 59 6.94 10.14 1.11
N ALA A 60 7.99 9.31 1.10
CA ALA A 60 7.88 7.89 0.84
C ALA A 60 6.95 7.19 1.85
N LEU A 61 6.90 7.64 3.10
CA LEU A 61 6.02 7.13 4.13
C LEU A 61 4.55 7.28 3.75
N VAL A 62 4.14 8.45 3.25
CA VAL A 62 2.75 8.71 2.82
C VAL A 62 2.38 7.80 1.66
N ILE A 63 3.27 7.66 0.67
CA ILE A 63 3.05 6.80 -0.50
C ILE A 63 2.92 5.34 -0.05
N LEU A 64 3.88 4.83 0.73
CA LEU A 64 3.87 3.45 1.22
C LEU A 64 2.67 3.16 2.13
N ALA A 65 2.17 4.15 2.88
CA ALA A 65 0.95 4.00 3.67
C ALA A 65 -0.28 3.78 2.76
N VAL A 66 -0.42 4.53 1.67
CA VAL A 66 -1.52 4.33 0.70
C VAL A 66 -1.43 2.97 0.02
N PHE A 67 -0.25 2.59 -0.48
CA PHE A 67 -0.02 1.27 -1.08
C PHE A 67 -0.28 0.14 -0.07
N SER A 68 0.13 0.33 1.18
CA SER A 68 -0.11 -0.62 2.26
C SER A 68 -1.59 -0.84 2.44
N LEU A 69 -2.38 0.21 2.60
CA LEU A 69 -3.83 0.10 2.76
C LEU A 69 -4.48 -0.63 1.57
N MET A 70 -4.08 -0.33 0.34
CA MET A 70 -4.59 -1.00 -0.86
C MET A 70 -4.29 -2.50 -0.86
N ILE A 71 -3.04 -2.88 -0.60
CA ILE A 71 -2.60 -4.27 -0.55
C ILE A 71 -3.32 -5.00 0.60
N LEU A 72 -3.43 -4.38 1.77
CA LEU A 72 -4.13 -4.95 2.92
C LEU A 72 -5.61 -5.21 2.61
N ILE A 73 -6.30 -4.28 1.94
CA ILE A 73 -7.70 -4.48 1.52
C ILE A 73 -7.82 -5.66 0.56
N TYR A 74 -6.93 -5.74 -0.44
CA TYR A 74 -6.94 -6.82 -1.42
C TYR A 74 -6.66 -8.18 -0.75
N SER A 75 -5.56 -8.28 0.01
CA SER A 75 -5.15 -9.52 0.68
C SER A 75 -6.17 -9.97 1.73
N TYR A 76 -6.82 -9.03 2.43
CA TYR A 76 -7.90 -9.37 3.37
C TYR A 76 -9.16 -9.88 2.66
N ARG A 77 -9.52 -9.28 1.51
CA ARG A 77 -10.62 -9.81 0.68
C ARG A 77 -10.32 -11.22 0.19
N PHE A 78 -9.09 -11.47 -0.26
CA PHE A 78 -8.65 -12.80 -0.64
C PHE A 78 -8.80 -13.82 0.50
N LEU A 79 -8.36 -13.45 1.72
CA LEU A 79 -8.55 -14.27 2.92
C LEU A 79 -10.04 -14.56 3.21
N GLN A 80 -10.89 -13.53 3.13
CA GLN A 80 -12.33 -13.68 3.33
C GLN A 80 -12.96 -14.60 2.27
N LEU A 81 -12.57 -14.47 1.01
CA LEU A 81 -13.08 -15.31 -0.08
C LEU A 81 -12.67 -16.77 0.09
N GLN A 82 -11.42 -17.06 0.47
CA GLN A 82 -11.00 -18.42 0.75
C GLN A 82 -11.74 -19.06 1.93
N ARG A 83 -12.24 -18.25 2.86
CA ARG A 83 -12.92 -18.69 4.09
C ARG A 83 -14.44 -18.54 4.04
N SER A 84 -14.98 -18.07 2.93
CA SER A 84 -16.43 -17.89 2.73
C SER A 84 -17.21 -19.21 2.87
N LYS A 85 -16.62 -20.38 2.52
CA LYS A 85 -17.24 -21.70 2.81
C LYS A 85 -17.40 -21.96 4.30
N GLU A 86 -16.41 -21.58 5.11
CA GLU A 86 -16.47 -21.75 6.58
C GLU A 86 -17.58 -20.89 7.16
N PHE A 87 -17.68 -19.63 6.71
CA PHE A 87 -18.74 -18.71 7.15
C PHE A 87 -20.14 -19.15 6.71
N GLY A 88 -20.28 -19.64 5.47
CA GLY A 88 -21.54 -20.19 4.98
C GLY A 88 -22.00 -21.43 5.76
N LEU A 89 -21.06 -22.32 6.13
CA LEU A 89 -21.36 -23.49 6.96
C LEU A 89 -21.78 -23.08 8.38
N TYR A 90 -21.10 -22.10 8.99
CA TYR A 90 -21.49 -21.58 10.30
C TYR A 90 -22.90 -21.00 10.29
N ASP A 91 -23.25 -20.24 9.24
CA ASP A 91 -24.58 -19.65 9.09
C ASP A 91 -25.68 -20.74 8.96
N ILE A 92 -25.43 -21.80 8.16
CA ILE A 92 -26.34 -22.95 8.00
C ILE A 92 -26.48 -23.77 9.30
N LEU A 93 -25.41 -23.92 10.07
CA LEU A 93 -25.42 -24.60 11.38
C LEU A 93 -26.09 -23.76 12.48
N GLY A 94 -26.66 -22.59 12.15
CA GLY A 94 -27.41 -21.74 13.07
C GLY A 94 -26.54 -20.78 13.89
N PHE A 95 -25.27 -20.57 13.54
CA PHE A 95 -24.49 -19.48 14.14
C PHE A 95 -25.03 -18.15 13.61
N GLY A 96 -25.66 -17.35 14.46
CA GLY A 96 -26.08 -16.00 14.08
C GLY A 96 -24.90 -15.16 13.57
N LYS A 97 -25.12 -14.38 12.50
CA LYS A 97 -24.11 -13.53 11.82
C LYS A 97 -23.24 -12.67 12.76
N ARG A 98 -23.80 -12.22 13.89
CA ARG A 98 -23.06 -11.48 14.93
C ARG A 98 -21.87 -12.28 15.48
N LYS A 99 -22.05 -13.58 15.68
CA LYS A 99 -20.98 -14.45 16.21
C LYS A 99 -19.89 -14.70 15.18
N ILE A 100 -20.26 -14.79 13.90
CA ILE A 100 -19.31 -14.89 12.78
C ILE A 100 -18.44 -13.63 12.70
N VAL A 101 -19.07 -12.45 12.74
CA VAL A 101 -18.34 -11.17 12.77
C VAL A 101 -17.41 -11.06 13.98
N ASN A 102 -17.84 -11.50 15.17
CA ASN A 102 -16.99 -11.49 16.36
C ASN A 102 -15.77 -12.42 16.24
N VAL A 103 -15.92 -13.57 15.57
CA VAL A 103 -14.79 -14.46 15.30
C VAL A 103 -13.83 -13.81 14.29
N ALA A 104 -14.35 -13.27 13.18
CA ALA A 104 -13.55 -12.58 12.18
C ALA A 104 -12.80 -11.37 12.76
N PHE A 105 -13.43 -10.63 13.68
CA PHE A 105 -12.80 -9.55 14.43
C PHE A 105 -11.59 -10.03 15.23
N LEU A 106 -11.74 -11.11 16.01
CA LEU A 106 -10.64 -11.65 16.81
C LEU A 106 -9.49 -12.15 15.95
N GLU A 107 -9.78 -12.77 14.82
CA GLU A 107 -8.76 -13.21 13.86
C GLU A 107 -7.99 -12.02 13.26
N LEU A 108 -8.70 -10.95 12.93
CA LEU A 108 -8.09 -9.72 12.41
C LEU A 108 -7.28 -8.99 13.49
N PHE A 109 -7.75 -8.98 14.74
CA PHE A 109 -7.03 -8.41 15.88
C PHE A 109 -5.75 -9.18 16.22
N ILE A 110 -5.81 -10.52 16.22
CA ILE A 110 -4.60 -11.36 16.38
C ILE A 110 -3.64 -11.10 15.23
N SER A 111 -4.14 -10.98 14.00
CA SER A 111 -3.30 -10.66 12.84
C SER A 111 -2.63 -9.29 12.99
N TYR A 112 -3.33 -8.26 13.48
CA TYR A 112 -2.75 -6.97 13.79
C TYR A 112 -1.61 -7.07 14.81
N LEU A 113 -1.82 -7.81 15.91
CA LEU A 113 -0.78 -8.00 16.93
C LEU A 113 0.45 -8.73 16.37
N LEU A 114 0.24 -9.78 15.56
CA LEU A 114 1.33 -10.48 14.89
C LEU A 114 2.10 -9.57 13.94
N THR A 115 1.40 -8.80 13.10
CA THR A 115 2.00 -7.83 12.19
C THR A 115 2.78 -6.76 12.96
N LEU A 116 2.23 -6.25 14.06
CA LEU A 116 2.87 -5.23 14.89
C LEU A 116 4.16 -5.77 15.53
N ILE A 117 4.10 -6.93 16.18
CA ILE A 117 5.25 -7.53 16.89
C ILE A 117 6.33 -7.94 15.90
N ILE A 118 5.99 -8.79 14.93
CA ILE A 118 6.95 -9.36 13.97
C ILE A 118 7.47 -8.24 13.06
N GLY A 119 6.57 -7.38 12.57
CA GLY A 119 6.92 -6.27 11.69
C GLY A 119 7.83 -5.24 12.37
N THR A 120 7.63 -4.95 13.65
CA THR A 120 8.53 -4.04 14.39
C THR A 120 9.90 -4.67 14.60
N LEU A 121 9.96 -5.95 15.01
CA LEU A 121 11.23 -6.66 15.19
C LEU A 121 12.05 -6.72 13.90
N LEU A 122 11.42 -7.14 12.80
CA LEU A 122 12.06 -7.16 11.49
C LEU A 122 12.38 -5.74 11.01
N GLY A 123 11.48 -4.78 11.21
CA GLY A 123 11.67 -3.39 10.82
C GLY A 123 12.87 -2.73 11.51
N ILE A 124 13.11 -3.01 12.79
CA ILE A 124 14.31 -2.54 13.50
C ILE A 124 15.57 -3.13 12.88
N ALA A 125 15.58 -4.43 12.59
CA ALA A 125 16.73 -5.08 11.95
C ALA A 125 17.01 -4.52 10.54
N PHE A 126 15.98 -4.46 9.69
CA PHE A 126 16.10 -3.95 8.33
C PHE A 126 16.43 -2.46 8.27
N SER A 127 15.89 -1.64 9.17
CA SER A 127 16.18 -0.20 9.18
C SER A 127 17.64 0.08 9.50
N LYS A 128 18.22 -0.61 10.49
CA LYS A 128 19.66 -0.53 10.77
C LYS A 128 20.50 -1.02 9.60
N PHE A 129 20.15 -2.16 9.01
CA PHE A 129 20.87 -2.73 7.87
C PHE A 129 20.85 -1.81 6.64
N LEU A 130 19.67 -1.30 6.25
CA LEU A 130 19.53 -0.42 5.09
C LEU A 130 20.15 0.96 5.33
N PHE A 131 20.08 1.48 6.56
CA PHE A 131 20.79 2.70 6.92
C PHE A 131 22.32 2.54 6.81
N LEU A 132 22.86 1.39 7.23
CA LEU A 132 24.28 1.08 7.09
C LEU A 132 24.73 1.10 5.61
N ILE A 133 23.96 0.45 4.74
CA ILE A 133 24.20 0.49 3.28
C ILE A 133 24.17 1.94 2.78
N PHE A 134 23.14 2.69 3.16
CA PHE A 134 23.01 4.08 2.75
C PHE A 134 24.20 4.95 3.17
N VAL A 135 24.61 4.89 4.44
CA VAL A 135 25.76 5.66 4.96
C VAL A 135 27.05 5.27 4.24
N ASN A 136 27.26 3.97 3.98
CA ASN A 136 28.43 3.51 3.24
C ASN A 136 28.47 4.06 1.80
N LEU A 137 27.34 4.07 1.11
CA LEU A 137 27.23 4.60 -0.27
C LEU A 137 27.52 6.10 -0.37
N ILE A 138 27.13 6.89 0.64
CA ILE A 138 27.38 8.34 0.65
C ILE A 138 28.75 8.72 1.23
N GLY A 139 29.59 7.75 1.61
CA GLY A 139 30.88 7.99 2.25
C GLY A 139 30.77 8.59 3.66
N GLY A 140 29.65 8.36 4.35
CA GLY A 140 29.42 8.84 5.71
C GLY A 140 30.18 8.00 6.75
N ASN A 141 30.47 8.60 7.90
CA ASN A 141 31.23 7.97 9.00
C ASN A 141 30.39 7.74 10.27
N TYR A 142 29.06 7.87 10.18
CA TYR A 142 28.13 7.70 11.29
C TYR A 142 27.11 6.59 11.00
N PHE A 143 27.29 5.42 11.62
CA PHE A 143 26.56 4.20 11.28
C PHE A 143 25.42 3.84 12.25
N ASP A 144 25.28 4.57 13.37
CA ASP A 144 24.27 4.24 14.38
C ASP A 144 22.92 4.91 14.07
N LEU A 145 21.98 4.13 13.53
CA LEU A 145 20.59 4.52 13.44
C LEU A 145 19.92 4.38 14.82
N GLN A 146 19.58 5.50 15.43
CA GLN A 146 18.76 5.54 16.64
C GLN A 146 17.29 5.34 16.26
N ILE A 147 16.69 4.30 16.84
CA ILE A 147 15.26 4.01 16.65
C ILE A 147 14.45 4.98 17.50
N ASN A 148 13.69 5.84 16.84
CA ASN A 148 12.83 6.81 17.49
C ASN A 148 11.51 6.14 17.94
N PHE A 149 11.19 6.23 19.23
CA PHE A 149 9.94 5.67 19.77
C PHE A 149 8.69 6.25 19.09
N ASN A 150 8.74 7.52 18.67
CA ASN A 150 7.64 8.15 17.94
C ASN A 150 7.38 7.48 16.58
N ALA A 151 8.41 6.95 15.92
CA ALA A 151 8.24 6.22 14.66
C ALA A 151 7.50 4.90 14.88
N ILE A 152 7.81 4.17 15.97
CA ILE A 152 7.09 2.94 16.35
C ILE A 152 5.61 3.26 16.60
N LEU A 153 5.32 4.27 17.42
CA LEU A 153 3.95 4.66 17.73
C LEU A 153 3.17 5.13 16.51
N LEU A 154 3.78 5.94 15.64
CA LEU A 154 3.16 6.42 14.41
C LEU A 154 2.75 5.26 13.50
N VAL A 155 3.66 4.33 13.25
CA VAL A 155 3.39 3.19 12.35
C VAL A 155 2.37 2.23 12.97
N ALA A 156 2.45 1.99 14.28
CA ALA A 156 1.45 1.22 15.02
C ALA A 156 0.05 1.83 14.87
N PHE A 157 -0.06 3.16 15.03
CA PHE A 157 -1.33 3.87 14.92
C PHE A 157 -1.89 3.87 13.49
N ILE A 158 -1.03 4.07 12.47
CA ILE A 158 -1.43 3.96 11.05
C ILE A 158 -2.02 2.57 10.77
N TYR A 159 -1.35 1.51 11.24
CA TYR A 159 -1.81 0.15 11.03
C TYR A 159 -3.05 -0.21 11.85
N LEU A 160 -3.21 0.38 13.04
CA LEU A 160 -4.45 0.26 13.80
C LEU A 160 -5.64 0.78 12.99
N ILE A 161 -5.50 1.95 12.35
CA ILE A 161 -6.53 2.52 11.47
C ILE A 161 -6.79 1.60 10.28
N PHE A 162 -5.74 1.07 9.63
CA PHE A 162 -5.92 0.17 8.49
C PHE A 162 -6.67 -1.10 8.87
N PHE A 163 -6.28 -1.78 9.95
CA PHE A 163 -6.97 -2.97 10.43
C PHE A 163 -8.39 -2.67 10.91
N PHE A 164 -8.65 -1.48 11.45
CA PHE A 164 -10.01 -1.03 11.76
C PHE A 164 -10.87 -0.86 10.49
N ILE A 165 -10.32 -0.27 9.42
CA ILE A 165 -11.01 -0.18 8.12
C ILE A 165 -11.30 -1.57 7.56
N LEU A 166 -10.34 -2.50 7.62
CA LEU A 166 -10.55 -3.89 7.21
C LEU A 166 -11.67 -4.57 8.00
N MET A 167 -11.74 -4.33 9.31
CA MET A 167 -12.82 -4.84 10.16
C MET A 167 -14.19 -4.34 9.70
N LEU A 168 -14.34 -3.04 9.42
CA LEU A 168 -15.59 -2.46 8.93
C LEU A 168 -16.01 -3.07 7.59
N ILE A 169 -15.07 -3.20 6.65
CA ILE A 169 -15.31 -3.81 5.34
C ILE A 169 -15.74 -5.28 5.51
N GLY A 170 -15.02 -6.05 6.33
CA GLY A 170 -15.32 -7.47 6.58
C GLY A 170 -16.68 -7.67 7.24
N ALA A 171 -16.99 -6.89 8.28
CA ALA A 171 -18.28 -6.94 8.96
C ALA A 171 -19.45 -6.63 8.01
N PHE A 172 -19.30 -5.60 7.16
CA PHE A 172 -20.31 -5.23 6.18
C PHE A 172 -20.57 -6.35 5.16
N ILE A 173 -19.52 -6.99 4.65
CA ILE A 173 -19.64 -8.13 3.71
C ILE A 173 -20.38 -9.28 4.38
N ILE A 174 -19.96 -9.71 5.57
CA ILE A 174 -20.57 -10.85 6.28
C ILE A 174 -22.05 -10.59 6.59
N TRP A 175 -22.42 -9.36 6.96
CA TRP A 175 -23.82 -9.02 7.24
C TRP A 175 -24.71 -9.06 6.00
N LYS A 176 -24.22 -8.53 4.86
CA LYS A 176 -25.01 -8.40 3.63
C LYS A 176 -25.12 -9.71 2.85
N SER A 177 -24.13 -10.60 2.90
CA SER A 177 -24.14 -11.85 2.14
C SER A 177 -25.13 -12.87 2.73
N SER A 178 -25.88 -13.57 1.87
CA SER A 178 -26.65 -14.76 2.28
C SER A 178 -25.74 -15.99 2.38
N SER A 179 -26.19 -17.03 3.11
CA SER A 179 -25.42 -18.29 3.26
C SER A 179 -25.15 -18.96 1.90
N LEU A 180 -26.10 -18.82 0.95
CA LEU A 180 -25.96 -19.34 -0.41
C LEU A 180 -24.96 -18.52 -1.24
N ASP A 181 -24.91 -17.19 -1.04
CA ASP A 181 -23.96 -16.31 -1.72
C ASP A 181 -22.52 -16.61 -1.28
N LEU A 182 -22.30 -16.83 0.02
CA LEU A 182 -20.98 -17.19 0.57
C LEU A 182 -20.49 -18.54 0.02
N LEU A 183 -21.38 -19.53 -0.15
CA LEU A 183 -21.03 -20.84 -0.74
C LEU A 183 -20.77 -20.76 -2.25
N ARG A 184 -21.50 -19.89 -2.97
CA ARG A 184 -21.31 -19.65 -4.42
C ARG A 184 -20.06 -18.82 -4.71
N GLU A 185 -19.72 -17.83 -3.89
CA GLU A 185 -18.48 -17.06 -4.03
C GLU A 185 -17.25 -17.96 -3.93
N ALA A 186 -17.25 -18.89 -2.98
CA ALA A 186 -16.15 -19.82 -2.79
C ALA A 186 -15.95 -20.84 -3.93
N SER A 187 -17.01 -21.11 -4.70
CA SER A 187 -16.98 -22.02 -5.85
C SER A 187 -16.66 -21.29 -7.16
N LYS A 188 -16.81 -19.96 -7.21
CA LYS A 188 -16.40 -19.14 -8.35
C LYS A 188 -14.88 -19.00 -8.48
N GLY A 189 -14.14 -19.04 -7.36
CA GLY A 189 -12.71 -18.75 -7.33
C GLY A 189 -12.41 -17.30 -7.74
N GLU A 190 -11.37 -16.68 -7.19
CA GLU A 190 -10.88 -15.45 -7.83
C GLU A 190 -10.25 -15.83 -9.17
N LYS A 191 -10.79 -15.28 -10.28
CA LYS A 191 -10.11 -15.36 -11.57
C LYS A 191 -8.78 -14.62 -11.43
N GLU A 192 -7.68 -15.29 -11.73
CA GLU A 192 -6.37 -14.64 -11.75
C GLU A 192 -6.45 -13.37 -12.61
N PRO A 193 -5.99 -12.21 -12.10
CA PRO A 193 -5.92 -11.02 -12.91
C PRO A 193 -4.99 -11.33 -14.08
N LYS A 194 -5.55 -11.41 -15.30
CA LYS A 194 -4.76 -11.68 -16.50
C LYS A 194 -3.70 -10.59 -16.62
N SER A 195 -2.45 -10.98 -16.43
CA SER A 195 -1.28 -10.15 -16.69
C SER A 195 -1.38 -9.61 -18.12
N ASN A 196 -1.45 -8.29 -18.25
CA ASN A 196 -1.46 -7.63 -19.54
C ASN A 196 -0.02 -7.17 -19.84
N LEU A 197 0.60 -7.78 -20.86
CA LEU A 197 1.96 -7.44 -21.29
C LEU A 197 2.12 -5.95 -21.59
N PHE A 198 1.07 -5.27 -22.08
CA PHE A 198 1.10 -3.84 -22.32
C PHE A 198 1.21 -3.04 -21.03
N LEU A 199 0.46 -3.42 -19.99
CA LEU A 199 0.55 -2.81 -18.66
C LEU A 199 1.93 -3.04 -18.03
N ALA A 200 2.51 -4.24 -18.21
CA ALA A 200 3.87 -4.54 -17.75
C ALA A 200 4.92 -3.69 -18.48
N ALA A 201 4.83 -3.58 -19.81
CA ALA A 201 5.72 -2.74 -20.61
C ALA A 201 5.60 -1.26 -20.24
N LEU A 202 4.37 -0.78 -20.03
CA LEU A 202 4.13 0.59 -19.56
C LEU A 202 4.71 0.82 -18.16
N ALA A 203 4.53 -0.11 -17.22
CA ALA A 203 5.12 -0.01 -15.89
C ALA A 203 6.65 0.07 -15.97
N LEU A 204 7.28 -0.70 -16.86
CA LEU A 204 8.71 -0.62 -17.15
C LEU A 204 9.12 0.75 -17.74
N ILE A 205 8.35 1.30 -18.69
CA ILE A 205 8.62 2.63 -19.26
C ILE A 205 8.48 3.72 -18.20
N LEU A 206 7.44 3.65 -17.35
CA LEU A 206 7.24 4.59 -16.25
C LEU A 206 8.36 4.48 -15.20
N LEU A 207 8.83 3.27 -14.91
CA LEU A 207 9.96 3.05 -14.01
C LEU A 207 11.26 3.60 -14.61
N ALA A 208 11.53 3.32 -15.88
CA ALA A 208 12.73 3.79 -16.58
C ALA A 208 12.73 5.31 -16.71
N SER A 209 11.61 5.92 -17.11
CA SER A 209 11.47 7.38 -17.19
C SER A 209 11.59 8.04 -15.82
N GLY A 210 11.00 7.45 -14.78
CA GLY A 210 11.16 7.90 -13.41
C GLY A 210 12.62 7.86 -12.95
N TYR A 211 13.34 6.79 -13.29
CA TYR A 211 14.77 6.65 -12.99
C TYR A 211 15.64 7.66 -13.77
N SER A 212 15.39 7.85 -15.07
CA SER A 212 16.08 8.86 -15.88
C SER A 212 15.83 10.29 -15.38
N LEU A 213 14.60 10.59 -14.96
CA LEU A 213 14.27 11.86 -14.31
C LEU A 213 15.01 12.00 -12.98
N ALA A 214 15.11 10.94 -12.16
CA ALA A 214 15.87 10.97 -10.92
C ALA A 214 17.37 11.27 -11.15
N LEU A 215 17.96 10.79 -12.25
CA LEU A 215 19.36 11.06 -12.61
C LEU A 215 19.61 12.49 -13.14
N THR A 216 18.57 13.18 -13.61
CA THR A 216 18.68 14.53 -14.20
C THR A 216 18.32 15.64 -13.23
N VAL A 217 17.88 15.29 -12.01
CA VAL A 217 17.55 16.26 -10.98
C VAL A 217 18.75 16.51 -10.07
N GLU A 218 19.28 17.74 -10.15
CA GLU A 218 20.46 18.17 -9.38
C GLU A 218 20.13 18.49 -7.91
N ASP A 219 18.91 18.94 -7.62
CA ASP A 219 18.46 19.34 -6.28
C ASP A 219 17.31 18.45 -5.75
N PRO A 220 17.47 17.80 -4.57
CA PRO A 220 16.46 16.94 -3.97
C PRO A 220 15.11 17.63 -3.68
N VAL A 221 15.10 18.94 -3.42
CA VAL A 221 13.86 19.69 -3.18
C VAL A 221 13.11 19.91 -4.50
N SER A 222 13.82 20.17 -5.59
CA SER A 222 13.24 20.20 -6.93
C SER A 222 12.72 18.82 -7.37
N ALA A 223 13.36 17.72 -6.93
CA ALA A 223 12.88 16.36 -7.20
C ALA A 223 11.49 16.16 -6.60
N ILE A 224 11.29 16.58 -5.35
CA ILE A 224 10.01 16.45 -4.65
C ILE A 224 8.92 17.25 -5.36
N THR A 225 9.16 18.52 -5.68
CA THR A 225 8.14 19.36 -6.34
C THR A 225 7.79 18.90 -7.75
N ARG A 226 8.74 18.28 -8.47
CA ARG A 226 8.56 17.77 -9.84
C ARG A 226 7.93 16.37 -9.91
N PHE A 227 8.32 15.48 -9.00
CA PHE A 227 7.97 14.06 -9.07
C PHE A 227 6.66 13.75 -8.33
N PHE A 228 6.35 14.50 -7.27
CA PHE A 228 5.25 14.19 -6.37
C PHE A 228 3.84 14.44 -6.97
N PRO A 229 3.58 15.54 -7.70
CA PRO A 229 2.28 15.73 -8.38
C PRO A 229 2.01 14.63 -9.41
N LEU A 230 3.06 14.20 -10.14
CA LEU A 230 2.99 13.13 -11.13
C LEU A 230 2.59 11.80 -10.49
N LEU A 231 3.21 11.46 -9.36
CA LEU A 231 2.99 10.20 -8.66
C LEU A 231 1.60 10.15 -8.00
N ILE A 232 1.13 11.28 -7.44
CA ILE A 232 -0.24 11.44 -6.95
C ILE A 232 -1.25 11.28 -8.08
N ALA A 233 -0.98 11.86 -9.26
CA ALA A 233 -1.86 11.73 -10.42
C ALA A 233 -1.97 10.28 -10.90
N VAL A 234 -0.85 9.53 -10.95
CA VAL A 234 -0.85 8.10 -11.27
C VAL A 234 -1.64 7.28 -10.25
N LEU A 235 -1.47 7.56 -8.95
CA LEU A 235 -2.22 6.89 -7.89
C LEU A 235 -3.73 7.18 -7.94
N HIS A 236 -4.10 8.44 -8.12
CA HIS A 236 -5.49 8.85 -8.31
C HIS A 236 -6.09 8.13 -9.51
N PHE A 237 -5.36 8.08 -10.62
CA PHE A 237 -5.78 7.42 -11.84
C PHE A 237 -5.96 5.91 -11.65
N ALA A 238 -5.03 5.22 -10.98
CA ALA A 238 -5.15 3.80 -10.69
C ALA A 238 -6.39 3.49 -9.83
N GLY A 239 -6.71 4.35 -8.85
CA GLY A 239 -7.93 4.25 -8.05
C GLY A 239 -9.20 4.56 -8.86
N ALA A 240 -9.18 5.63 -9.66
CA ALA A 240 -10.31 6.08 -10.47
C ALA A 240 -10.62 5.12 -11.63
N TYR A 241 -9.64 4.37 -12.13
CA TYR A 241 -9.79 3.45 -13.27
C TYR A 241 -10.95 2.48 -13.08
N ARG A 242 -11.05 1.82 -11.91
CA ARG A 242 -12.14 0.87 -11.64
C ARG A 242 -13.50 1.56 -11.63
N MET A 243 -13.58 2.79 -11.15
CA MET A 243 -14.83 3.56 -11.13
C MET A 243 -15.25 3.96 -12.54
N ILE A 244 -14.31 4.48 -13.34
CA ILE A 244 -14.55 4.89 -14.73
C ILE A 244 -14.93 3.68 -15.58
N ALA A 245 -14.23 2.55 -15.46
CA ALA A 245 -14.55 1.33 -16.17
C ALA A 245 -15.97 0.81 -15.84
N ASN A 246 -16.39 0.87 -14.57
CA ASN A 246 -17.74 0.48 -14.18
C ASN A 246 -18.81 1.41 -14.76
N ILE A 247 -18.56 2.73 -14.80
CA ILE A 247 -19.48 3.69 -15.42
C ILE A 247 -19.60 3.42 -16.92
N LEU A 248 -18.48 3.20 -17.62
CA LEU A 248 -18.48 2.94 -19.07
C LEU A 248 -19.17 1.62 -19.44
N ASN A 249 -19.05 0.59 -18.59
CA ASN A 249 -19.82 -0.65 -18.75
C ASN A 249 -21.34 -0.40 -18.68
N VAL A 250 -21.82 0.55 -17.86
CA VAL A 250 -23.25 0.92 -17.80
C VAL A 250 -23.73 1.55 -19.11
N PHE A 251 -22.84 2.26 -19.82
CA PHE A 251 -23.12 2.85 -21.14
C PHE A 251 -22.87 1.88 -22.31
N GLY A 252 -22.60 0.60 -22.04
CA GLY A 252 -22.37 -0.42 -23.06
C GLY A 252 -20.97 -0.41 -23.68
N ALA A 253 -20.07 0.45 -23.20
CA ALA A 253 -18.67 0.48 -23.62
C ALA A 253 -17.85 -0.54 -22.81
N ASN A 254 -17.96 -1.81 -23.19
CA ASN A 254 -17.32 -2.94 -22.50
C ASN A 254 -15.90 -3.26 -23.01
N ASP A 255 -15.36 -2.45 -23.93
CA ASP A 255 -14.04 -2.69 -24.49
C ASP A 255 -12.95 -2.25 -23.50
N PHE A 256 -12.50 -3.21 -22.68
CA PHE A 256 -11.41 -3.03 -21.71
C PHE A 256 -10.16 -2.44 -22.34
N GLN A 257 -9.84 -2.84 -23.59
CA GLN A 257 -8.62 -2.41 -24.26
C GLN A 257 -8.75 -0.95 -24.70
N LEU A 258 -9.92 -0.53 -25.18
CA LEU A 258 -10.23 0.87 -25.49
C LEU A 258 -10.18 1.76 -24.24
N VAL A 259 -10.85 1.34 -23.16
CA VAL A 259 -10.89 2.10 -21.89
C VAL A 259 -9.48 2.25 -21.32
N LEU A 260 -8.69 1.18 -21.31
CA LEU A 260 -7.31 1.22 -20.86
C LEU A 260 -6.45 2.16 -21.73
N THR A 261 -6.54 2.06 -23.05
CA THR A 261 -5.77 2.90 -23.97
C THR A 261 -6.09 4.38 -23.79
N ILE A 262 -7.38 4.77 -23.77
CA ILE A 262 -7.79 6.17 -23.59
C ILE A 262 -7.31 6.70 -22.25
N SER A 263 -7.50 5.92 -21.19
CA SER A 263 -7.14 6.32 -19.84
C SER A 263 -5.62 6.58 -19.73
N LEU A 264 -4.79 5.72 -20.35
CA LEU A 264 -3.35 5.92 -20.41
C LEU A 264 -2.94 7.11 -21.27
N LEU A 265 -3.67 7.36 -22.37
CA LEU A 265 -3.45 8.53 -23.23
C LEU A 265 -3.75 9.83 -22.48
N THR A 266 -4.80 9.86 -21.66
CA THR A 266 -5.06 10.99 -20.74
C THR A 266 -3.97 11.14 -19.68
N LEU A 267 -3.44 10.05 -19.12
CA LEU A 267 -2.33 10.12 -18.16
C LEU A 267 -1.10 10.76 -18.81
N VAL A 268 -0.70 10.28 -19.99
CA VAL A 268 0.41 10.84 -20.78
C VAL A 268 0.15 12.30 -21.12
N GLY A 269 -1.07 12.65 -21.53
CA GLY A 269 -1.49 14.03 -21.79
C GLY A 269 -1.32 14.93 -20.56
N CYS A 270 -1.74 14.47 -19.38
CA CYS A 270 -1.54 15.18 -18.12
C CYS A 270 -0.05 15.35 -17.77
N VAL A 271 0.78 14.32 -17.99
CA VAL A 271 2.24 14.41 -17.81
C VAL A 271 2.86 15.46 -18.73
N LEU A 272 2.47 15.47 -20.01
CA LEU A 272 2.96 16.42 -21.00
C LEU A 272 2.52 17.86 -20.70
N ALA A 273 1.25 18.05 -20.32
CA ALA A 273 0.73 19.35 -19.92
C ALA A 273 1.45 19.88 -18.67
N TYR A 274 1.67 19.02 -17.67
CA TYR A 274 2.45 19.35 -16.49
C TYR A 274 3.89 19.75 -16.85
N TYR A 275 4.56 18.98 -17.72
CA TYR A 275 5.92 19.29 -18.18
C TYR A 275 5.98 20.63 -18.94
N LEU A 276 4.98 20.93 -19.78
CA LEU A 276 4.86 22.21 -20.49
C LEU A 276 4.68 23.38 -19.53
N ILE A 277 3.73 23.27 -18.60
CA ILE A 277 3.51 24.27 -17.56
C ILE A 277 4.80 24.48 -16.78
N TYR A 278 5.46 23.40 -16.33
CA TYR A 278 6.74 23.46 -15.66
C TYR A 278 7.83 24.16 -16.49
N LYS A 279 7.95 23.84 -17.78
CA LYS A 279 8.94 24.46 -18.68
C LYS A 279 8.71 25.96 -18.86
N ILE A 280 7.45 26.39 -18.86
CA ILE A 280 7.07 27.80 -18.94
C ILE A 280 7.37 28.50 -17.61
N THR A 281 6.95 27.91 -16.48
CA THR A 281 7.11 28.51 -15.14
C THR A 281 8.56 28.55 -14.67
N SER A 282 9.37 27.52 -14.98
CA SER A 282 10.80 27.49 -14.64
C SER A 282 11.57 28.61 -15.34
N LYS A 283 11.29 28.89 -16.62
CA LYS A 283 11.89 30.03 -17.34
C LYS A 283 11.61 31.38 -16.67
N VAL A 284 10.40 31.56 -16.14
CA VAL A 284 10.01 32.78 -15.42
C VAL A 284 10.73 32.87 -14.07
N TYR A 285 10.88 31.76 -13.36
CA TYR A 285 11.56 31.72 -12.06
C TYR A 285 13.05 32.08 -12.15
N TYR A 286 13.76 31.56 -13.16
CA TYR A 286 15.17 31.91 -13.40
C TYR A 286 15.35 33.40 -13.73
N HIS A 287 14.39 34.02 -14.44
CA HIS A 287 14.46 35.45 -14.76
C HIS A 287 14.16 36.40 -13.60
N ILE A 288 13.53 35.92 -12.52
CA ILE A 288 13.23 36.73 -11.33
C ILE A 288 14.40 36.70 -10.33
N VAL A 289 15.19 35.62 -10.30
CA VAL A 289 16.31 35.45 -9.35
C VAL A 289 17.63 36.04 -9.87
N GLU A 290 17.77 36.24 -11.19
CA GLU A 290 18.96 36.86 -11.82
C GLU A 290 18.91 38.40 -11.94
N ARG A 291 17.96 39.08 -11.27
CA ARG A 291 17.92 40.55 -11.13
C ARG A 291 18.12 40.96 -9.67
#